data_AF-A0A7Y4R5U1-F1
#
_entry.id   AF-A0A7Y4R5U1-F1
#
_cell.length_a   1.000
_cell.length_b   1.000
_cell.length_c   1.000
_cell.angle_alpha   90.00
_cell.angle_beta   90.00
_cell.angle_gamma   90.00
#
_symmetry.space_group_name_H-M   'P 1'
#
loop_
_entity.id
_entity.type
_entity.pdbx_description
1 polymer ?
#
loop_
_entity_poly.entity_id
_entity_poly.type
_entity_poly.pdbx_seq_one_letter_code
_entity_poly.pdbx_strand_id
1 'polypeptide(L)'
;MKTRVLFLCLALIFSGTQVFAQLSKKEKKEWKKKAKEFAKNPANLKTLVETKQVVETDNSALKGQVSALNNDVSNKSAKIAELEEQIAKMRSELTSTKAELAQLKEAPPINPMDFSKGVVFKVQIGAFKNKDLAKYFDNNPNFGGEATDKGEQRFTIGVFRDYWEADKFKKYMRDMGVKDAWIVPFKDGQRVEIKDVLEGVVADKK
;
A
#
# COMPACT_ATOMS: atom_id res chain seq x y z
N MET A 1 -33.40 -57.96 -3.35
CA MET A 1 -33.03 -56.68 -4.00
C MET A 1 -31.61 -56.75 -4.55
N LYS A 2 -31.33 -57.47 -5.65
CA LYS A 2 -29.98 -57.53 -6.26
C LYS A 2 -29.96 -57.60 -7.80
N THR A 3 -31.12 -57.53 -8.47
CA THR A 3 -31.22 -57.70 -9.93
C THR A 3 -31.50 -56.42 -10.71
N ARG A 4 -31.70 -55.26 -10.05
CA ARG A 4 -31.95 -53.98 -10.72
C ARG A 4 -30.72 -53.08 -10.88
N VAL A 5 -29.59 -53.42 -10.25
CA VAL A 5 -28.35 -52.62 -10.34
C VAL A 5 -27.50 -53.00 -11.55
N LEU A 6 -27.65 -54.22 -12.10
CA LEU A 6 -26.83 -54.68 -13.23
C LEU A 6 -27.26 -54.11 -14.59
N PHE A 7 -28.52 -53.71 -14.75
CA PHE A 7 -29.02 -53.12 -16.00
C PHE A 7 -28.69 -51.64 -16.17
N LEU A 8 -28.34 -50.95 -15.08
CA LEU A 8 -27.99 -49.52 -15.14
C LEU A 8 -26.54 -49.29 -15.64
N CYS A 9 -25.66 -50.29 -15.51
CA CYS A 9 -24.27 -50.20 -15.95
C CYS A 9 -24.04 -50.60 -17.42
N LEU A 10 -25.00 -51.28 -18.07
CA LEU A 10 -24.87 -51.68 -19.48
C LEU A 10 -25.38 -50.61 -20.46
N ALA A 11 -26.13 -49.62 -19.98
CA ALA A 11 -26.61 -48.49 -20.78
C ALA A 11 -25.57 -47.37 -20.98
N LEU A 12 -24.43 -47.44 -20.28
CA LEU A 12 -23.37 -46.41 -20.32
C LEU A 12 -22.22 -46.73 -21.30
N ILE A 13 -22.26 -47.86 -22.00
CA ILE A 13 -21.18 -48.29 -22.93
C ILE A 13 -21.55 -48.01 -24.40
N PHE A 14 -22.77 -47.55 -24.70
CA PHE A 14 -23.22 -47.34 -26.09
C PHE A 14 -23.11 -45.91 -26.62
N SER A 15 -22.45 -45.00 -25.90
CA SER A 15 -22.31 -43.58 -26.28
C SER A 15 -21.24 -43.31 -27.37
N GLY A 16 -20.76 -44.35 -28.05
CA GLY A 16 -19.61 -44.27 -28.98
C GLY A 16 -19.91 -44.58 -30.45
N THR A 17 -21.16 -44.84 -30.86
CA THR A 17 -21.44 -45.14 -32.27
C THR A 17 -21.69 -43.87 -33.07
N GLN A 18 -20.78 -43.56 -34.00
CA GLN A 18 -21.01 -42.59 -35.06
C GLN A 18 -22.29 -42.97 -35.81
N VAL A 19 -23.34 -42.17 -35.66
CA VAL A 19 -24.58 -42.34 -36.41
C VAL A 19 -24.30 -41.96 -37.86
N PHE A 20 -23.99 -42.94 -38.70
CA PHE A 20 -24.07 -42.76 -40.15
C PHE A 20 -25.53 -42.63 -40.54
N ALA A 21 -26.00 -41.39 -40.70
CA ALA A 21 -27.34 -41.10 -41.18
C ALA A 21 -27.51 -41.69 -42.60
N GLN A 22 -28.40 -42.68 -42.74
CA GLN A 22 -28.68 -43.32 -44.02
C GLN A 22 -29.61 -42.44 -44.87
N LEU A 23 -29.16 -42.04 -46.06
CA LEU A 23 -29.91 -41.18 -47.00
C LEU A 23 -31.31 -41.73 -47.32
N SER A 24 -32.33 -40.89 -47.19
CA SER A 24 -33.72 -41.19 -47.53
C SER A 24 -33.92 -41.40 -49.04
N LYS A 25 -35.03 -42.03 -49.45
CA LYS A 25 -35.35 -42.28 -50.88
C LYS A 25 -35.41 -40.99 -51.71
N LYS A 26 -35.89 -39.88 -51.12
CA LYS A 26 -35.96 -38.57 -51.80
C LYS A 26 -34.56 -37.99 -52.01
N GLU A 27 -33.72 -38.01 -50.98
CA GLU A 27 -32.34 -37.53 -51.06
C GLU A 27 -31.52 -38.35 -52.05
N LYS A 28 -31.66 -39.69 -52.06
CA LYS A 28 -31.01 -40.55 -53.07
C LYS A 28 -31.36 -40.14 -54.51
N LYS A 29 -32.62 -39.77 -54.76
CA LYS A 29 -33.07 -39.33 -56.09
C LYS A 29 -32.45 -37.97 -56.46
N GLU A 30 -32.34 -37.05 -55.52
CA GLU A 30 -31.71 -35.74 -55.72
C GLU A 30 -30.20 -35.84 -55.93
N TRP A 31 -29.49 -36.63 -55.13
CA TRP A 31 -28.07 -36.89 -55.31
C TRP A 31 -27.77 -37.57 -56.65
N LYS A 32 -28.65 -38.47 -57.11
CA LYS A 32 -28.52 -39.06 -58.46
C LYS A 32 -28.69 -38.04 -59.58
N LYS A 33 -29.56 -37.03 -59.40
CA LYS A 33 -29.69 -35.91 -60.37
C LYS A 33 -28.43 -35.05 -60.37
N LYS A 34 -27.96 -34.62 -59.19
CA LYS A 34 -26.72 -33.83 -59.04
C LYS A 34 -25.51 -34.57 -59.63
N ALA A 35 -25.37 -35.86 -59.39
CA ALA A 35 -24.29 -36.67 -59.96
C ALA A 35 -24.30 -36.68 -61.50
N LYS A 36 -25.48 -36.78 -62.12
CA LYS A 36 -25.62 -36.68 -63.59
C LYS A 36 -25.26 -35.30 -64.13
N GLU A 37 -25.57 -34.25 -63.39
CA GLU A 37 -25.24 -32.86 -63.77
C GLU A 37 -23.73 -32.63 -63.78
N PHE A 38 -23.01 -33.07 -62.73
CA PHE A 38 -21.55 -33.03 -62.68
C PHE A 38 -20.88 -33.93 -63.73
N ALA A 39 -21.48 -35.08 -64.07
CA ALA A 39 -20.98 -35.95 -65.13
C ALA A 39 -21.06 -35.28 -66.52
N LYS A 40 -22.05 -34.41 -66.75
CA LYS A 40 -22.18 -33.65 -68.00
C LYS A 40 -21.24 -32.46 -68.09
N ASN A 41 -20.87 -31.85 -66.96
CA ASN A 41 -19.99 -30.69 -66.87
C ASN A 41 -18.85 -30.90 -65.85
N PRO A 42 -17.74 -31.56 -66.24
CA PRO A 42 -16.61 -31.84 -65.36
C PRO A 42 -15.93 -30.59 -64.76
N ALA A 43 -16.00 -29.44 -65.43
CA ALA A 43 -15.44 -28.18 -64.94
C ALA A 43 -16.08 -27.73 -63.61
N ASN A 44 -17.39 -27.92 -63.45
CA ASN A 44 -18.10 -27.57 -62.22
C ASN A 44 -17.71 -28.47 -61.04
N LEU A 45 -17.30 -29.71 -61.33
CA LEU A 45 -16.80 -30.61 -60.30
C LEU A 45 -15.42 -30.16 -59.82
N LYS A 46 -14.54 -29.77 -60.75
CA LYS A 46 -13.21 -29.24 -60.43
C LYS A 46 -13.29 -27.99 -59.55
N THR A 47 -14.10 -27.02 -59.93
CA THR A 47 -14.28 -25.78 -59.15
C THR A 47 -14.86 -26.06 -57.77
N LEU A 48 -15.78 -27.02 -57.63
CA LEU A 48 -16.34 -27.41 -56.34
C LEU A 48 -15.29 -28.06 -55.44
N VAL A 49 -14.42 -28.92 -55.99
CA VAL A 49 -13.32 -29.54 -55.23
C VAL A 49 -12.31 -28.49 -54.78
N GLU A 50 -11.89 -27.60 -55.68
CA GLU A 50 -10.95 -26.50 -55.36
C GLU A 50 -11.53 -25.58 -54.29
N THR A 51 -12.80 -25.16 -54.43
CA THR A 51 -13.48 -24.32 -53.44
C THR A 51 -13.61 -25.01 -52.09
N LYS A 52 -13.98 -26.30 -52.09
CA LYS A 52 -14.08 -27.09 -50.85
C LYS A 52 -12.72 -27.15 -50.14
N GLN A 53 -11.64 -27.38 -50.87
CA GLN A 53 -10.29 -27.42 -50.30
C GLN A 53 -9.88 -26.08 -49.71
N VAL A 54 -10.19 -24.96 -50.37
CA VAL A 54 -9.97 -23.60 -49.84
C VAL A 54 -10.77 -23.39 -48.56
N VAL A 55 -12.07 -23.70 -48.56
CA VAL A 55 -12.94 -23.56 -47.38
C VAL A 55 -12.48 -24.46 -46.23
N GLU A 56 -12.01 -25.68 -46.49
CA GLU A 56 -11.45 -26.55 -45.45
C GLU A 56 -10.17 -25.95 -44.84
N THR A 57 -9.32 -25.35 -45.66
CA THR A 57 -8.11 -24.66 -45.21
C THR A 57 -8.46 -23.44 -44.36
N ASP A 58 -9.38 -22.60 -44.82
CA ASP A 58 -9.85 -21.41 -44.11
C ASP A 58 -10.53 -21.78 -42.78
N ASN A 59 -11.35 -22.84 -42.78
CA ASN A 59 -12.04 -23.29 -41.57
C ASN A 59 -11.05 -23.85 -40.55
N SER A 60 -9.99 -24.55 -41.00
CA SER A 60 -8.89 -24.96 -40.13
C SER A 60 -8.14 -23.75 -39.55
N ALA A 61 -7.87 -22.72 -40.38
CA ALA A 61 -7.19 -21.50 -39.93
C ALA A 61 -8.04 -20.71 -38.92
N LEU A 62 -9.33 -20.51 -39.21
CA LEU A 62 -10.30 -19.87 -38.31
C LEU A 62 -10.43 -20.61 -36.99
N LYS A 63 -10.46 -21.95 -37.02
CA LYS A 63 -10.48 -22.76 -35.79
C LYS A 63 -9.22 -22.55 -34.95
N GLY A 64 -8.05 -22.42 -35.59
CA GLY A 64 -6.80 -22.05 -34.95
C GLY A 64 -6.87 -20.66 -34.30
N GLN A 65 -7.37 -19.66 -35.02
CA GLN A 65 -7.56 -18.30 -34.49
C GLN A 65 -8.52 -18.26 -33.31
N VAL A 66 -9.68 -18.94 -33.39
CA VAL A 66 -10.64 -19.03 -32.29
C VAL A 66 -10.00 -19.68 -31.05
N SER A 67 -9.19 -20.73 -31.23
CA SER A 67 -8.47 -21.34 -30.12
C SER A 67 -7.46 -20.38 -29.49
N ALA A 68 -6.74 -19.58 -30.30
CA ALA A 68 -5.80 -18.58 -29.80
C ALA A 68 -6.52 -17.46 -29.05
N LEU A 69 -7.60 -16.91 -29.61
CA LEU A 69 -8.41 -15.88 -28.95
C LEU A 69 -9.01 -16.37 -27.62
N ASN A 70 -9.48 -17.62 -27.56
CA ASN A 70 -9.99 -18.18 -26.32
C ASN A 70 -8.91 -18.26 -25.22
N ASN A 71 -7.68 -18.64 -25.59
CA ASN A 71 -6.56 -18.64 -24.65
C ASN A 71 -6.22 -17.20 -24.18
N ASP A 72 -6.21 -16.23 -25.09
CA ASP A 72 -5.96 -14.83 -24.75
C ASP A 72 -7.04 -14.25 -23.83
N VAL A 73 -8.31 -14.56 -24.08
CA VAL A 73 -9.42 -14.15 -23.21
C VAL A 73 -9.27 -14.77 -21.83
N SER A 74 -8.90 -16.05 -21.73
CA SER A 74 -8.64 -16.72 -20.46
C SER A 74 -7.46 -16.11 -19.70
N ASN A 75 -6.39 -15.73 -20.39
CA ASN A 75 -5.23 -15.09 -19.77
C ASN A 75 -5.58 -13.66 -19.29
N LYS A 76 -6.32 -12.90 -20.09
CA LYS A 76 -6.77 -11.55 -19.73
C LYS A 76 -7.75 -11.57 -18.56
N SER A 77 -8.68 -12.52 -18.51
CA SER A 77 -9.62 -12.65 -17.39
C SER A 77 -8.91 -12.98 -16.08
N ALA A 78 -7.91 -13.86 -16.11
CA ALA A 78 -7.06 -14.13 -14.95
C ALA A 78 -6.32 -12.87 -14.48
N LYS A 79 -5.79 -12.06 -15.41
CA LYS A 79 -5.09 -10.82 -15.05
C LYS A 79 -6.04 -9.75 -14.47
N ILE A 80 -7.27 -9.66 -14.97
CA ILE A 80 -8.28 -8.75 -14.43
C ILE A 80 -8.59 -9.13 -12.97
N ALA A 81 -8.82 -10.41 -12.68
CA ALA A 81 -9.09 -10.87 -11.32
C ALA A 81 -7.95 -10.52 -10.35
N GLU A 82 -6.69 -10.70 -10.77
CA GLU A 82 -5.51 -10.32 -9.97
C GLU A 82 -5.43 -8.82 -9.70
N LEU A 83 -5.69 -7.98 -10.71
CA LEU A 83 -5.67 -6.53 -10.56
C LEU A 83 -6.82 -6.02 -9.68
N GLU A 84 -7.99 -6.63 -9.76
CA GLU A 84 -9.13 -6.33 -8.89
C GLU A 84 -8.81 -6.64 -7.43
N GLU A 85 -8.14 -7.75 -7.13
CA GLU A 85 -7.68 -8.10 -5.79
C GLU A 85 -6.65 -7.09 -5.25
N GLN A 86 -5.68 -6.68 -6.08
CA GLN A 86 -4.71 -5.66 -5.71
C GLN A 86 -5.37 -4.30 -5.40
N ILE A 87 -6.35 -3.89 -6.20
CA ILE A 87 -7.11 -2.66 -5.96
C ILE A 87 -7.89 -2.75 -4.65
N ALA A 88 -8.51 -3.89 -4.35
CA ALA A 88 -9.23 -4.10 -3.09
C ALA A 88 -8.28 -3.98 -1.88
N LYS A 89 -7.09 -4.58 -1.95
CA LYS A 89 -6.07 -4.49 -0.90
C LYS A 89 -5.58 -3.06 -0.69
N MET A 90 -5.21 -2.35 -1.76
CA MET A 90 -4.76 -0.95 -1.68
C MET A 90 -5.83 -0.03 -1.11
N ARG A 91 -7.11 -0.24 -1.45
CA ARG A 91 -8.23 0.54 -0.88
C ARG A 91 -8.39 0.28 0.62
N SER A 92 -8.19 -0.96 1.07
CA SER A 92 -8.21 -1.29 2.50
C SER A 92 -7.07 -0.60 3.25
N GLU A 93 -5.85 -0.67 2.72
CA GLU A 93 -4.67 0.01 3.28
C GLU A 93 -4.87 1.54 3.34
N LEU A 94 -5.39 2.13 2.27
CA LEU A 94 -5.68 3.56 2.20
C LEU A 94 -6.74 3.99 3.22
N THR A 95 -7.75 3.16 3.46
CA THR A 95 -8.75 3.40 4.52
C THR A 95 -8.12 3.35 5.90
N SER A 96 -7.29 2.34 6.18
CA SER A 96 -6.62 2.19 7.48
C SER A 96 -5.66 3.35 7.78
N THR A 97 -4.81 3.71 6.82
CA THR A 97 -3.85 4.82 6.96
C THR A 97 -4.54 6.18 7.09
N LYS A 98 -5.67 6.39 6.41
CA LYS A 98 -6.49 7.59 6.63
C LYS A 98 -7.08 7.64 8.03
N ALA A 99 -7.54 6.51 8.57
CA ALA A 99 -8.04 6.44 9.93
C ALA A 99 -6.93 6.71 10.96
N GLU A 100 -5.74 6.13 10.78
CA GLU A 100 -4.56 6.42 11.61
C GLU A 100 -4.16 7.90 11.53
N LEU A 101 -4.16 8.50 10.34
CA LEU A 101 -3.86 9.92 10.17
C LEU A 101 -4.91 10.82 10.84
N ALA A 102 -6.19 10.46 10.79
CA ALA A 102 -7.24 11.19 11.49
C ALA A 102 -7.03 11.14 13.00
N GLN A 103 -6.71 9.96 13.56
CA GLN A 103 -6.40 9.79 14.98
C GLN A 103 -5.16 10.61 15.39
N LEU A 104 -4.10 10.61 14.58
CA LEU A 104 -2.90 11.42 14.81
C LEU A 104 -3.17 12.94 14.76
N LYS A 105 -4.21 13.38 14.04
CA LYS A 105 -4.58 14.81 13.98
C LYS A 105 -5.44 15.24 15.17
N GLU A 106 -6.34 14.37 15.64
CA GLU A 106 -7.21 14.66 16.79
C GLU A 106 -6.46 14.55 18.12
N ALA A 107 -5.49 13.63 18.19
CA ALA A 107 -4.57 13.49 19.31
C ALA A 107 -3.14 13.44 18.73
N PRO A 108 -2.53 14.59 18.39
CA PRO A 108 -1.11 14.60 18.05
C PRO A 108 -0.38 13.92 19.20
N PRO A 109 0.48 12.92 18.94
CA PRO A 109 1.29 12.35 19.99
C PRO A 109 2.03 13.52 20.60
N ILE A 110 1.70 13.85 21.86
CA ILE A 110 2.42 14.85 22.62
C ILE A 110 3.80 14.26 22.72
N ASN A 111 4.72 14.66 21.83
CA ASN A 111 6.10 14.30 21.96
C ASN A 111 6.54 14.96 23.27
N PRO A 112 6.81 14.19 24.34
CA PRO A 112 7.18 14.81 25.61
C PRO A 112 8.50 15.58 25.49
N MET A 113 9.27 15.31 24.42
CA MET A 113 10.50 16.01 24.06
C MET A 113 10.32 17.15 23.03
N ASP A 114 9.10 17.46 22.58
CA ASP A 114 8.87 18.70 21.85
C ASP A 114 8.85 19.87 22.83
N PHE A 115 9.96 20.59 22.92
CA PHE A 115 10.14 21.76 23.79
C PHE A 115 9.91 23.09 23.05
N SER A 116 9.36 23.06 21.83
CA SER A 116 9.13 24.27 21.02
C SER A 116 7.97 25.12 21.51
N LYS A 117 7.03 24.53 22.27
CA LYS A 117 5.81 25.19 22.76
C LYS A 117 5.59 24.99 24.25
N GLY A 118 5.07 26.05 24.88
CA GLY A 118 4.77 26.13 26.30
C GLY A 118 5.99 26.51 27.14
N VAL A 119 5.85 26.33 28.45
CA VAL A 119 6.91 26.59 29.42
C VAL A 119 7.85 25.40 29.52
N VAL A 120 9.15 25.66 29.43
CA VAL A 120 10.22 24.69 29.66
C VAL A 120 11.30 25.29 30.56
N PHE A 121 11.90 24.47 31.40
CA PHE A 121 12.95 24.82 32.34
C PHE A 121 14.27 24.25 31.85
N LYS A 122 15.26 25.12 31.64
CA LYS A 122 16.62 24.73 31.27
C LYS A 122 17.56 25.01 32.43
N VAL A 123 18.62 24.21 32.62
CA VAL A 123 19.62 24.49 33.66
C VAL A 123 20.82 25.19 33.05
N GLN A 124 21.01 26.46 33.37
CA GLN A 124 22.17 27.24 32.94
C GLN A 124 23.37 26.88 33.82
N ILE A 125 24.49 26.51 33.20
CA ILE A 125 25.72 26.04 33.88
C ILE A 125 26.84 27.08 33.92
N GLY A 126 26.69 28.19 33.20
CA GLY A 126 27.63 29.30 33.26
C GLY A 126 27.38 30.35 32.19
N ALA A 127 28.14 31.45 32.29
CA ALA A 127 28.23 32.51 31.29
C ALA A 127 29.71 32.80 31.05
N PHE A 128 30.18 32.63 29.81
CA PHE A 128 31.60 32.70 29.48
C PHE A 128 31.85 33.71 28.36
N LYS A 129 32.87 34.56 28.49
CA LYS A 129 33.23 35.58 27.47
C LYS A 129 34.09 35.03 26.33
N ASN A 130 34.98 34.09 26.64
CA ASN A 130 36.02 33.61 25.71
C ASN A 130 35.85 32.13 25.35
N LYS A 131 34.65 31.57 25.51
CA LYS A 131 34.34 30.21 25.11
C LYS A 131 33.14 30.27 24.18
N ASP A 132 33.33 29.80 22.96
CA ASP A 132 32.25 29.63 21.99
C ASP A 132 31.98 28.13 21.82
N LEU A 133 30.80 27.71 22.25
CA LEU A 133 30.33 26.33 22.09
C LEU A 133 29.16 26.25 21.10
N ALA A 134 28.90 27.32 20.33
CA ALA A 134 27.77 27.40 19.40
C ALA A 134 27.71 26.22 18.42
N LYS A 135 28.87 25.77 17.93
CA LYS A 135 28.98 24.60 17.04
C LYS A 135 28.44 23.28 17.63
N TYR A 136 28.23 23.21 18.93
CA TYR A 136 27.69 22.04 19.62
C TYR A 136 26.19 22.15 19.91
N PHE A 137 25.55 23.30 19.68
CA PHE A 137 24.13 23.47 19.99
C PHE A 137 23.23 22.75 18.99
N ASP A 138 23.55 22.85 17.69
CA ASP A 138 22.71 22.30 16.62
C ASP A 138 22.57 20.77 16.67
N ASN A 139 23.58 20.08 17.22
CA ASN A 139 23.63 18.62 17.29
C ASN A 139 23.25 18.05 18.66
N ASN A 140 22.93 18.88 19.66
CA ASN A 140 22.65 18.42 21.02
C ASN A 140 21.33 19.02 21.55
N PRO A 141 20.20 18.27 21.49
CA PRO A 141 18.90 18.81 21.93
C PRO A 141 18.86 19.19 23.42
N ASN A 142 19.77 18.61 24.22
CA ASN A 142 19.89 18.87 25.65
C ASN A 142 21.03 19.83 26.00
N PHE A 143 21.73 20.43 25.03
CA PHE A 143 22.81 21.38 25.30
C PHE A 143 22.72 22.56 24.33
N GLY A 144 22.54 23.76 24.88
CA GLY A 144 22.35 24.96 24.08
C GLY A 144 22.94 26.20 24.75
N GLY A 145 22.84 27.33 24.09
CA GLY A 145 23.27 28.59 24.68
C GLY A 145 22.71 29.82 23.98
N GLU A 146 22.83 30.95 24.66
CA GLU A 146 22.38 32.26 24.18
C GLU A 146 23.54 33.26 24.29
N ALA A 147 23.76 34.02 23.23
CA ALA A 147 24.65 35.18 23.28
C ALA A 147 23.95 36.33 24.00
N THR A 148 24.69 37.09 24.80
CA THR A 148 24.22 38.31 25.44
C THR A 148 24.79 39.54 24.75
N ASP A 149 24.09 40.67 24.86
CA ASP A 149 24.53 41.97 24.30
C ASP A 149 25.88 42.44 24.83
N LYS A 150 26.36 41.85 25.94
CA LYS A 150 27.65 42.15 26.59
C LYS A 150 28.80 41.26 26.09
N GLY A 151 28.57 40.42 25.09
CA GLY A 151 29.58 39.51 24.53
C GLY A 151 29.84 38.26 25.39
N GLU A 152 28.97 37.95 26.36
CA GLU A 152 29.03 36.68 27.11
C GLU A 152 28.11 35.64 26.46
N GLN A 153 28.57 34.39 26.33
CA GLN A 153 27.72 33.25 25.97
C GLN A 153 27.26 32.50 27.21
N ARG A 154 25.94 32.37 27.37
CA ARG A 154 25.31 31.59 28.44
C ARG A 154 25.12 30.16 27.96
N PHE A 155 25.54 29.17 28.74
CA PHE A 155 25.37 27.75 28.40
C PHE A 155 24.30 27.11 29.28
N THR A 156 23.45 26.31 28.64
CA THR A 156 22.34 25.58 29.25
C THR A 156 22.44 24.10 28.93
N ILE A 157 22.08 23.25 29.90
CA ILE A 157 22.04 21.81 29.76
C ILE A 157 20.77 21.25 30.40
N GLY A 158 20.17 20.28 29.72
CA GLY A 158 18.88 19.70 30.07
C GLY A 158 17.71 20.64 29.77
N VAL A 159 16.60 20.06 29.32
CA VAL A 159 15.34 20.76 29.12
C VAL A 159 14.24 19.94 29.79
N PHE A 160 13.47 20.56 30.66
CA PHE A 160 12.48 19.89 31.51
C PHE A 160 11.14 20.61 31.40
N ARG A 161 10.03 19.87 31.41
CA ARG A 161 8.69 20.48 31.53
C ARG A 161 8.31 20.75 32.98
N ASP A 162 8.90 20.03 33.92
CA ASP A 162 8.65 20.17 35.35
C ASP A 162 9.80 20.92 36.05
N TYR A 163 9.42 21.86 36.91
CA TYR A 163 10.38 22.67 37.66
C TYR A 163 11.19 21.84 38.67
N TRP A 164 10.56 20.85 39.31
CA TRP A 164 11.20 20.02 40.34
C TRP A 164 12.22 19.06 39.74
N GLU A 165 11.96 18.53 38.55
CA GLU A 165 12.95 17.77 37.79
C GLU A 165 14.18 18.62 37.46
N ALA A 166 13.96 19.86 36.99
CA ALA A 166 15.05 20.81 36.74
C ALA A 166 15.82 21.16 38.03
N ASP A 167 15.13 21.30 39.17
CA ASP A 167 15.75 21.57 40.47
C ASP A 167 16.59 20.40 40.97
N LYS A 168 16.09 19.17 40.83
CA LYS A 168 16.85 17.95 41.14
C LYS A 168 18.10 17.84 40.27
N PHE A 169 17.96 18.07 38.96
CA PHE A 169 19.09 18.05 38.03
C PHE A 169 20.12 19.16 38.34
N LYS A 170 19.66 20.38 38.62
CA LYS A 170 20.52 21.48 39.08
C LYS A 170 21.31 21.11 40.34
N LYS A 171 20.68 20.48 41.33
CA LYS A 171 21.37 20.01 42.55
C LYS A 171 22.49 19.03 42.22
N TYR A 172 22.22 18.03 41.38
CA TYR A 172 23.25 17.09 40.93
C TYR A 172 24.40 17.77 40.18
N MET A 173 24.12 18.76 39.32
CA MET A 173 25.17 19.54 38.65
C MET A 173 26.07 20.28 39.66
N ARG A 174 25.47 20.88 40.69
CA ARG A 174 26.23 21.56 41.75
C ARG A 174 27.08 20.60 42.57
N ASP A 175 26.53 19.44 42.92
CA ASP A 175 27.25 18.39 43.65
C ASP A 175 28.45 17.85 42.85
N MET A 176 28.33 17.80 41.52
CA MET A 176 29.43 17.44 40.61
C MET A 176 30.41 18.58 40.31
N GLY A 177 30.23 19.76 40.90
CA GLY A 177 31.17 20.88 40.82
C GLY A 177 30.74 22.06 39.95
N VAL A 178 29.57 22.02 39.32
CA VAL A 178 28.99 23.16 38.58
C VAL A 178 28.24 24.09 39.56
N LYS A 179 29.00 24.79 40.40
CA LYS A 179 28.49 25.54 41.56
C LYS A 179 27.45 26.62 41.18
N ASP A 180 27.64 27.25 40.03
CA ASP A 180 26.80 28.35 39.56
C ASP A 180 25.58 27.88 38.74
N ALA A 181 25.27 26.58 38.75
CA ALA A 181 24.13 26.06 38.01
C ALA A 181 22.81 26.65 38.52
N TRP A 182 21.92 27.11 37.63
CA TRP A 182 20.63 27.68 38.00
C TRP A 182 19.56 27.43 36.94
N ILE A 183 18.28 27.48 37.34
CA ILE A 183 17.15 27.18 36.45
C ILE A 183 16.70 28.45 35.74
N VAL A 184 16.60 28.37 34.42
CA VAL A 184 16.10 29.43 33.55
C VAL A 184 14.82 28.95 32.86
N PRO A 185 13.68 29.63 33.02
CA PRO A 185 12.47 29.30 32.29
C PRO A 185 12.46 29.93 30.90
N PHE A 186 11.88 29.20 29.97
CA PHE A 186 11.60 29.61 28.60
C PHE A 186 10.13 29.37 28.32
N LYS A 187 9.46 30.32 27.68
CA LYS A 187 8.10 30.17 27.18
C LYS A 187 8.13 30.37 25.67
N ASP A 188 7.71 29.35 24.92
CA ASP A 188 7.66 29.38 23.45
C ASP A 188 9.00 29.82 22.81
N GLY A 189 10.11 29.30 23.37
CA GLY A 189 11.47 29.60 22.91
C GLY A 189 12.06 30.91 23.43
N GLN A 190 11.28 31.77 24.10
CA GLN A 190 11.77 33.02 24.68
C GLN A 190 12.02 32.87 26.18
N ARG A 191 13.15 33.40 26.65
CA ARG A 191 13.48 33.44 28.06
C ARG A 191 12.55 34.36 28.84
N VAL A 192 12.04 33.89 29.97
CA VAL A 192 11.11 34.63 30.85
C VAL A 192 11.61 34.62 32.29
N GLU A 193 11.05 35.49 33.14
CA GLU A 193 11.39 35.47 34.56
C GLU A 193 10.73 34.28 35.27
N ILE A 194 11.44 33.74 36.26
CA ILE A 194 10.95 32.58 37.01
C ILE A 194 9.69 32.88 37.82
N LYS A 195 9.48 34.14 38.21
CA LYS A 195 8.29 34.58 38.94
C LYS A 195 7.03 34.48 38.08
N ASP A 196 7.11 34.99 36.85
CA ASP A 196 6.00 35.01 35.88
C ASP A 196 5.51 33.60 35.51
N VAL A 197 6.40 32.61 35.61
CA VAL A 197 6.10 31.21 35.28
C VAL A 197 5.61 30.44 36.48
N LEU A 198 6.19 30.64 37.67
CA LEU A 198 5.79 29.93 38.87
C LEU A 198 4.38 30.33 39.34
N GLU A 199 3.94 31.55 39.07
CA GLU A 199 2.54 31.96 39.33
C GLU A 199 1.52 31.19 38.47
N GLY A 200 1.85 30.92 37.20
CA GLY A 200 0.97 30.14 36.31
C GLY A 200 0.95 28.63 36.60
N VAL A 201 2.10 28.04 36.92
CA VAL A 201 2.22 26.57 37.13
C VAL A 201 1.60 26.12 38.47
N VAL A 202 1.51 27.02 39.46
CA VAL A 202 0.87 26.73 40.76
C VAL A 202 -0.64 27.01 40.73
N ALA A 203 -1.11 27.91 39.86
CA ALA A 203 -2.53 28.23 39.71
C ALA A 203 -3.35 27.10 39.06
N ASP A 204 -2.78 26.37 38.11
CA ASP A 204 -3.46 25.27 37.40
C ASP A 204 -3.56 23.94 38.20
N LYS A 205 -3.06 23.91 39.44
CA LYS A 205 -3.14 22.75 40.35
C LYS A 205 -4.13 22.94 41.52
N LYS A 206 -4.99 23.97 41.48
CA LYS A 206 -6.07 24.17 42.46
C LYS A 206 -7.44 23.87 41.89
#